data_AF-A0A452E5E4-F1
#
_entry.id   AF-A0A452E5E4-F1
#
_cell.length_a   1.000
_cell.length_b   1.000
_cell.length_c   1.000
_cell.angle_alpha   90.00
_cell.angle_beta   90.00
_cell.angle_gamma   90.00
#
_symmetry.space_group_name_H-M   'P 1'
#
loop_
_entity.id
_entity.type
_entity.pdbx_description
1 polymer ?
#
loop_
_entity_poly.entity_id
_entity_poly.type
_entity_poly.pdbx_seq_one_letter_code
_entity_poly.pdbx_strand_id
1 'polypeptide(L)'
;MPSETPPADTLCRSAGCPHLSGTHLGRESLEKEPLEDKEAKELLWIRPDAPSRCSWQLGRPVSDSPHCHAALVKSPKILPDILKKIGDTPMVRINKIGRNFGLKCELLAKCEFFNAGGSVKDRISLRMVEDAEREGTLKPGDTIIEPTSGNTGIGLALAAAVKGYRCIIVMPEKMSTEKVDVLRALGAEIVRTPTNARFDSPESHVGVAWRLRNEIPNSHILDQYRNASNPLAHYDITAEEILQQCDGRLDMLVASAGTGGTITGVARKLKEKCPGCKIVGVDPEGSILAEPEELNQTEQTAYEVEGIGYDFIPTVLDRTVVDKWFKSNDEEAFAFARMLIAQEGLLCGGSSGSAMSVAVKAAQELQEGQRCVVILPDSVRNYMSKFLSDKWMLQKGFMKEEISVKKPWWWHLQVQELSLSAPLTVLPTVTCEHTIEILREKGFDQAPVVDESGSVSASVPHSALVAQPTPQLARWPRSLFIQMLRIHLTDPLGKLSHILEMDHFALVVHEQIQYRCHGESSKREMVFGVVTAIDLLNFVAARERNQRTKPESALKLGGAGAEAQL
;
A
#
# COMPACT_ATOMS: atom_id res chain seq x y z
N MET A 1 -50.33 16.89 20.21
CA MET A 1 -51.11 17.99 19.59
C MET A 1 -51.15 19.15 20.59
N PRO A 2 -50.82 20.39 20.20
CA PRO A 2 -49.73 20.78 19.30
C PRO A 2 -48.94 21.98 19.87
N SER A 3 -47.68 22.16 19.46
CA SER A 3 -47.10 23.51 19.34
C SER A 3 -45.94 23.44 18.34
N GLU A 4 -46.30 23.76 17.10
CA GLU A 4 -45.40 24.00 15.98
C GLU A 4 -44.61 25.30 16.20
N THR A 5 -43.32 25.32 15.83
CA THR A 5 -42.58 26.51 15.36
C THR A 5 -41.21 26.05 14.80
N PRO A 6 -40.57 26.80 13.88
CA PRO A 6 -40.45 26.45 12.45
C PRO A 6 -39.00 26.12 12.00
N PRO A 7 -38.78 25.68 10.74
CA PRO A 7 -37.45 25.43 10.21
C PRO A 7 -36.74 26.73 9.80
N ALA A 8 -35.46 26.86 10.16
CA ALA A 8 -34.59 27.92 9.68
C ALA A 8 -33.72 27.38 8.53
N ASP A 9 -34.21 27.57 7.31
CA ASP A 9 -33.45 27.42 6.07
C ASP A 9 -33.50 28.76 5.35
N THR A 10 -32.38 29.48 5.29
CA THR A 10 -31.96 30.33 4.15
C THR A 10 -30.74 31.17 4.55
N LEU A 11 -29.63 30.95 3.84
CA LEU A 11 -28.69 32.02 3.43
C LEU A 11 -27.73 31.46 2.37
N CYS A 12 -28.18 31.47 1.11
CA CYS A 12 -27.29 31.66 -0.03
C CYS A 12 -28.14 32.16 -1.22
N ARG A 13 -28.19 33.48 -1.39
CA ARG A 13 -28.87 34.13 -2.53
C ARG A 13 -27.92 34.12 -3.72
N SER A 14 -28.36 33.53 -4.82
CA SER A 14 -27.76 33.67 -6.14
C SER A 14 -28.07 35.06 -6.71
N ALA A 15 -27.03 35.78 -7.13
CA ALA A 15 -27.16 37.01 -7.89
C ALA A 15 -27.31 36.67 -9.38
N GLY A 16 -28.48 36.99 -9.94
CA GLY A 16 -28.73 36.99 -11.37
C GLY A 16 -28.38 38.34 -12.00
N CYS A 17 -28.04 38.33 -13.29
CA CYS A 17 -28.00 39.50 -14.16
C CYS A 17 -28.55 39.15 -15.56
N PRO A 18 -29.04 40.15 -16.33
CA PRO A 18 -30.26 40.02 -17.12
C PRO A 18 -30.06 40.01 -18.64
N HIS A 19 -31.13 39.55 -19.31
CA HIS A 19 -31.56 39.73 -20.71
C HIS A 19 -30.67 40.49 -21.71
N LEU A 20 -30.50 39.87 -22.88
CA LEU A 20 -30.62 40.55 -24.18
C LEU A 20 -31.37 39.64 -25.18
N SER A 21 -32.28 40.26 -25.92
CA SER A 21 -33.24 39.66 -26.86
C SER A 21 -32.92 40.04 -28.30
N GLY A 22 -33.13 39.10 -29.23
CA GLY A 22 -33.63 39.37 -30.59
C GLY A 22 -32.63 39.31 -31.76
N THR A 23 -32.75 38.32 -32.64
CA THR A 23 -33.46 38.43 -33.94
C THR A 23 -33.39 37.12 -34.75
N HIS A 24 -34.53 36.75 -35.35
CA HIS A 24 -34.72 35.64 -36.30
C HIS A 24 -34.45 36.12 -37.73
N LEU A 25 -33.75 35.33 -38.54
CA LEU A 25 -33.79 35.22 -40.02
C LEU A 25 -33.06 33.89 -40.35
N GLY A 26 -33.71 32.81 -40.78
CA GLY A 26 -34.04 32.52 -42.18
C GLY A 26 -33.55 31.09 -42.48
N ARG A 27 -34.44 30.22 -42.97
CA ARG A 27 -34.19 28.81 -43.32
C ARG A 27 -33.25 28.70 -44.53
N GLU A 28 -32.35 27.71 -44.51
CA GLU A 28 -32.11 26.86 -45.68
C GLU A 28 -31.53 25.51 -45.25
N SER A 29 -32.15 24.48 -45.82
CA SER A 29 -32.00 23.06 -45.56
C SER A 29 -30.99 22.44 -46.50
N LEU A 30 -29.95 21.78 -45.97
CA LEU A 30 -29.18 20.78 -46.69
C LEU A 30 -28.97 19.56 -45.78
N GLU A 31 -29.41 18.43 -46.32
CA GLU A 31 -29.46 17.11 -45.71
C GLU A 31 -28.07 16.65 -45.26
N LYS A 32 -27.96 16.23 -43.99
CA LYS A 32 -26.79 15.52 -43.46
C LYS A 32 -27.06 14.02 -43.54
N GLU A 33 -26.34 13.32 -44.39
CA GLU A 33 -26.05 11.90 -44.14
C GLU A 33 -25.15 11.80 -42.89
N PRO A 34 -25.41 10.87 -41.96
CA PRO A 34 -24.50 10.65 -40.84
C PRO A 34 -23.33 9.79 -41.32
N LEU A 35 -22.25 10.44 -41.75
CA LEU A 35 -20.92 9.83 -41.74
C LEU A 35 -20.61 9.46 -40.29
N GLU A 36 -20.31 8.17 -40.09
CA GLU A 36 -19.97 7.58 -38.80
C GLU A 36 -18.84 8.37 -38.11
N ASP A 37 -19.17 9.17 -37.10
CA ASP A 37 -18.21 9.67 -36.11
C ASP A 37 -17.76 8.49 -35.22
N LYS A 38 -16.90 7.63 -35.77
CA LYS A 38 -16.18 6.59 -35.03
C LYS A 38 -14.87 7.09 -34.38
N GLU A 39 -14.54 8.37 -34.51
CA GLU A 39 -13.27 8.94 -34.03
C GLU A 39 -13.38 10.05 -32.96
N ALA A 40 -14.55 10.25 -32.32
CA ALA A 40 -14.72 11.28 -31.27
C ALA A 40 -15.35 10.77 -29.96
N LYS A 41 -14.98 9.55 -29.53
CA LYS A 41 -15.13 9.09 -28.13
C LYS A 41 -13.75 8.78 -27.54
N GLU A 42 -12.83 9.74 -27.61
CA GLU A 42 -11.65 9.68 -26.76
C GLU A 42 -12.13 9.73 -25.30
N LEU A 43 -11.80 8.66 -24.58
CA LEU A 43 -12.18 8.40 -23.19
C LEU A 43 -11.86 9.62 -22.32
N LEU A 44 -12.86 10.14 -21.59
CA LEU A 44 -12.74 11.21 -20.60
C LEU A 44 -11.86 10.78 -19.42
N TRP A 45 -10.57 10.55 -19.62
CA TRP A 45 -9.62 10.27 -18.55
C TRP A 45 -9.01 11.58 -18.05
N ILE A 46 -9.24 11.91 -16.78
CA ILE A 46 -8.61 13.06 -16.13
C ILE A 46 -7.41 12.56 -15.33
N ARG A 47 -6.22 13.09 -15.65
CA ARG A 47 -5.00 12.64 -15.00
C ARG A 47 -4.96 12.99 -13.50
N PRO A 48 -4.50 12.07 -12.63
CA PRO A 48 -4.42 12.31 -11.19
C PRO A 48 -3.31 13.28 -10.79
N ASP A 49 -2.40 13.61 -11.71
CA ASP A 49 -1.23 14.47 -11.53
C ASP A 49 -1.40 15.87 -12.15
N ALA A 50 -2.59 16.21 -12.65
CA ALA A 50 -2.78 17.53 -13.22
C ALA A 50 -2.56 18.60 -12.13
N PRO A 51 -1.89 19.73 -12.42
CA PRO A 51 -1.67 20.78 -11.44
C PRO A 51 -2.96 21.26 -10.78
N SER A 52 -2.90 21.54 -9.48
CA SER A 52 -4.04 22.07 -8.74
C SER A 52 -4.48 23.42 -9.31
N ARG A 53 -5.80 23.61 -9.37
CA ARG A 53 -6.42 24.91 -9.71
C ARG A 53 -6.87 25.68 -8.47
N CYS A 54 -6.57 25.16 -7.28
CA CYS A 54 -6.91 25.80 -6.01
C CYS A 54 -6.17 27.14 -5.90
N SER A 55 -6.90 28.21 -5.55
CA SER A 55 -6.35 29.55 -5.36
C SER A 55 -6.09 29.88 -3.88
N TRP A 56 -6.12 28.87 -3.00
CA TRP A 56 -5.75 29.03 -1.60
C TRP A 56 -4.31 29.55 -1.50
N GLN A 57 -4.11 30.53 -0.62
CA GLN A 57 -2.81 31.07 -0.25
C GLN A 57 -2.87 31.48 1.22
N LEU A 58 -1.75 31.36 1.93
CA LEU A 58 -1.66 31.78 3.32
C LEU A 58 -2.06 33.27 3.47
N GLY A 59 -2.94 33.55 4.42
CA GLY A 59 -3.46 34.89 4.69
C GLY A 59 -4.78 35.24 3.97
N ARG A 60 -5.26 34.41 3.03
CA ARG A 60 -6.62 34.58 2.49
C ARG A 60 -7.68 34.25 3.53
N PRO A 61 -8.73 35.08 3.69
CA PRO A 61 -9.85 34.78 4.57
C PRO A 61 -10.56 33.47 4.17
N VAL A 62 -10.96 32.67 5.15
CA VAL A 62 -11.76 31.45 4.92
C VAL A 62 -13.11 31.77 4.29
N SER A 63 -13.64 32.99 4.50
CA SER A 63 -14.88 33.47 3.85
C SER A 63 -14.80 33.51 2.32
N ASP A 64 -13.59 33.59 1.76
CA ASP A 64 -13.36 33.66 0.32
C ASP A 64 -13.19 32.27 -0.31
N SER A 65 -13.17 31.22 0.53
CA SER A 65 -13.07 29.84 0.09
C SER A 65 -14.35 29.43 -0.66
N PRO A 66 -14.25 28.88 -1.89
CA PRO A 66 -15.41 28.36 -2.62
C PRO A 66 -15.86 26.99 -2.09
N HIS A 67 -15.15 26.42 -1.12
CA HIS A 67 -15.38 25.07 -0.64
C HIS A 67 -16.39 25.05 0.51
N CYS A 68 -17.14 23.96 0.62
CA CYS A 68 -17.91 23.69 1.82
C CYS A 68 -16.96 23.40 2.97
N HIS A 69 -17.19 23.99 4.14
CA HIS A 69 -16.38 23.76 5.33
C HIS A 69 -17.22 23.08 6.40
N ALA A 70 -16.69 21.99 6.98
CA ALA A 70 -17.28 21.31 8.11
C ALA A 70 -16.70 21.86 9.42
N ALA A 71 -17.54 21.93 10.47
CA ALA A 71 -17.10 22.27 11.81
C ALA A 71 -16.97 21.00 12.67
N LEU A 72 -16.17 21.08 13.74
CA LEU A 72 -16.18 20.04 14.78
C LEU A 72 -17.54 19.99 15.45
N VAL A 73 -18.19 18.83 15.39
CA VAL A 73 -19.49 18.59 16.02
C VAL A 73 -19.33 17.54 17.10
N LYS A 74 -19.85 17.83 18.29
CA LYS A 74 -19.84 16.86 19.39
C LYS A 74 -20.71 15.66 19.04
N SER A 75 -20.13 14.48 19.11
CA SER A 75 -20.84 13.22 18.89
C SER A 75 -22.05 13.06 19.85
N PRO A 76 -23.22 12.62 19.35
CA PRO A 76 -24.37 12.33 20.21
C PRO A 76 -24.11 11.12 21.12
N LYS A 77 -24.90 10.97 22.19
CA LYS A 77 -24.75 9.84 23.13
C LYS A 77 -24.98 8.48 22.46
N ILE A 78 -25.95 8.42 21.55
CA ILE A 78 -26.24 7.25 20.71
C ILE A 78 -25.94 7.70 19.28
N LEU A 79 -25.00 7.02 18.63
CA LEU A 79 -24.65 7.31 17.25
C LEU A 79 -25.76 6.77 16.34
N PRO A 80 -26.23 7.56 15.34
CA PRO A 80 -27.27 7.10 14.41
C PRO A 80 -26.78 5.95 13.53
N ASP A 81 -25.49 5.93 13.21
CA ASP A 81 -24.81 4.92 12.43
C ASP A 81 -23.30 4.92 12.78
N ILE A 82 -22.58 3.96 12.20
CA ILE A 82 -21.14 3.79 12.43
C ILE A 82 -20.28 4.88 11.77
N LEU A 83 -20.80 5.60 10.76
CA LEU A 83 -20.06 6.67 10.09
C LEU A 83 -19.85 7.87 11.02
N LYS A 84 -20.75 8.07 11.98
CA LYS A 84 -20.54 9.06 13.06
C LYS A 84 -19.48 8.63 14.09
N LYS A 85 -18.83 7.48 13.91
CA LYS A 85 -17.62 7.07 14.67
C LYS A 85 -16.32 7.33 13.90
N ILE A 86 -16.36 8.20 12.89
CA ILE A 86 -15.20 8.69 12.15
C ILE A 86 -14.85 10.08 12.69
N GLY A 87 -13.59 10.28 13.09
CA GLY A 87 -13.11 11.47 13.77
C GLY A 87 -13.05 11.34 15.29
N ASP A 88 -12.77 12.47 15.96
CA ASP A 88 -12.51 12.54 17.41
C ASP A 88 -11.45 11.53 17.87
N THR A 89 -10.39 11.35 17.06
CA THR A 89 -9.39 10.31 17.31
C THR A 89 -8.48 10.69 18.47
N PRO A 90 -7.99 9.72 19.27
CA PRO A 90 -7.14 10.00 20.43
C PRO A 90 -5.82 10.69 20.05
N MET A 91 -5.39 11.62 20.90
CA MET A 91 -4.02 12.12 20.95
C MET A 91 -3.32 11.44 22.14
N VAL A 92 -2.31 10.62 21.87
CA VAL A 92 -1.65 9.77 22.87
C VAL A 92 -0.18 10.15 23.01
N ARG A 93 0.28 10.36 24.24
CA ARG A 93 1.70 10.64 24.53
C ARG A 93 2.57 9.41 24.29
N ILE A 94 3.68 9.59 23.57
CA ILE A 94 4.73 8.58 23.39
C ILE A 94 5.71 8.68 24.57
N ASN A 95 5.84 7.61 25.35
CA ASN A 95 6.52 7.68 26.64
C ASN A 95 7.92 7.05 26.64
N LYS A 96 8.12 5.94 25.92
CA LYS A 96 9.36 5.18 25.92
C LYS A 96 10.21 5.50 24.70
N ILE A 97 9.62 5.47 23.49
CA ILE A 97 10.36 5.65 22.23
C ILE A 97 11.07 7.02 22.23
N GLY A 98 10.36 8.11 22.52
CA GLY A 98 10.98 9.44 22.55
C GLY A 98 12.20 9.52 23.48
N ARG A 99 12.11 8.91 24.68
CA ARG A 99 13.22 8.87 25.65
C ARG A 99 14.37 7.99 25.18
N ASN A 100 14.07 6.83 24.59
CA ASN A 100 15.07 5.90 24.07
C ASN A 100 15.93 6.52 22.97
N PHE A 101 15.37 7.47 22.21
CA PHE A 101 16.09 8.23 21.19
C PHE A 101 16.57 9.61 21.68
N GLY A 102 16.53 9.87 22.99
CA GLY A 102 17.08 11.09 23.59
C GLY A 102 16.32 12.38 23.30
N LEU A 103 15.05 12.31 22.88
CA LEU A 103 14.24 13.50 22.64
C LEU A 103 13.96 14.25 23.94
N LYS A 104 14.08 15.58 23.88
CA LYS A 104 13.78 16.49 25.00
C LYS A 104 12.35 17.03 24.95
N CYS A 105 11.77 17.13 23.76
CA CYS A 105 10.41 17.61 23.54
C CYS A 105 9.35 16.58 23.91
N GLU A 106 8.10 17.02 24.06
CA GLU A 106 6.96 16.14 24.15
C GLU A 106 6.63 15.54 22.78
N LEU A 107 6.52 14.22 22.69
CA LEU A 107 6.12 13.51 21.48
C LEU A 107 4.72 12.93 21.65
N LEU A 108 3.81 13.28 20.75
CA LEU A 108 2.42 12.82 20.73
C LEU A 108 2.10 12.09 19.42
N ALA A 109 1.23 11.10 19.49
CA ALA A 109 0.70 10.36 18.36
C ALA A 109 -0.80 10.64 18.20
N LYS A 110 -1.19 11.06 17.00
CA LYS A 110 -2.60 11.16 16.59
C LYS A 110 -3.04 9.83 15.99
N CYS A 111 -3.85 9.08 16.75
CA CYS A 111 -4.14 7.67 16.48
C CYS A 111 -5.35 7.49 15.53
N GLU A 112 -5.12 7.69 14.23
CA GLU A 112 -6.17 7.60 13.20
C GLU A 112 -6.70 6.19 12.95
N PHE A 113 -6.01 5.18 13.46
CA PHE A 113 -6.44 3.78 13.41
C PHE A 113 -7.65 3.43 14.30
N PHE A 114 -8.14 4.38 15.11
CA PHE A 114 -9.37 4.24 15.89
C PHE A 114 -10.65 4.66 15.14
N ASN A 115 -10.53 5.19 13.92
CA ASN A 115 -11.71 5.42 13.08
C ASN A 115 -12.43 4.09 12.78
N ALA A 116 -13.73 4.16 12.45
CA ALA A 116 -14.60 2.99 12.28
C ALA A 116 -14.06 1.90 11.31
N GLY A 117 -13.52 2.30 10.17
CA GLY A 117 -12.90 1.41 9.18
C GLY A 117 -11.44 1.06 9.50
N GLY A 118 -10.86 1.67 10.53
CA GLY A 118 -9.54 1.40 11.06
C GLY A 118 -8.42 2.22 10.42
N SER A 119 -8.73 3.35 9.77
CA SER A 119 -7.71 4.21 9.18
C SER A 119 -8.10 5.69 9.06
N VAL A 120 -7.11 6.54 8.81
CA VAL A 120 -7.25 7.96 8.47
C VAL A 120 -8.12 8.20 7.23
N LYS A 121 -8.22 7.20 6.34
CA LYS A 121 -8.94 7.35 5.07
C LYS A 121 -10.44 7.33 5.24
N ASP A 122 -10.95 6.83 6.36
CA ASP A 122 -12.38 6.87 6.69
C ASP A 122 -12.92 8.30 6.65
N ARG A 123 -12.11 9.28 7.09
CA ARG A 123 -12.44 10.70 7.04
C ARG A 123 -12.71 11.19 5.63
N ILE A 124 -11.82 10.87 4.70
CA ILE A 124 -11.93 11.33 3.31
C ILE A 124 -13.04 10.57 2.58
N SER A 125 -13.22 9.29 2.89
CA SER A 125 -14.28 8.47 2.31
C SER A 125 -15.65 9.02 2.69
N LEU A 126 -15.88 9.30 3.98
CA LEU A 126 -17.12 9.93 4.42
C LEU A 126 -17.31 11.31 3.77
N ARG A 127 -16.27 12.14 3.79
CA ARG A 127 -16.36 13.51 3.28
C ARG A 127 -16.64 13.55 1.77
N MET A 128 -15.95 12.73 0.97
CA MET A 128 -16.19 12.65 -0.47
C MET A 128 -17.62 12.19 -0.79
N VAL A 129 -18.16 11.23 -0.03
CA VAL A 129 -19.54 10.76 -0.20
C VAL A 129 -20.55 11.84 0.19
N GLU A 130 -20.41 12.47 1.36
CA GLU A 130 -21.32 13.52 1.82
C GLU A 130 -21.30 14.76 0.90
N ASP A 131 -20.14 15.13 0.36
CA ASP A 131 -20.00 16.23 -0.59
C ASP A 131 -20.65 15.88 -1.94
N ALA A 132 -20.43 14.66 -2.45
CA ALA A 132 -21.04 14.20 -3.70
C ALA A 132 -22.58 14.03 -3.60
N GLU A 133 -23.09 13.61 -2.43
CA GLU A 133 -24.53 13.57 -2.13
C GLU A 133 -25.12 14.99 -2.14
N ARG A 134 -24.45 15.94 -1.47
CA ARG A 134 -24.91 17.33 -1.37
C ARG A 134 -24.90 18.06 -2.71
N GLU A 135 -23.94 17.76 -3.57
CA GLU A 135 -23.87 18.28 -4.94
C GLU A 135 -24.89 17.63 -5.89
N GLY A 136 -25.54 16.54 -5.46
CA GLY A 136 -26.47 15.77 -6.29
C GLY A 136 -25.78 14.90 -7.36
N THR A 137 -24.45 14.80 -7.29
CA THR A 137 -23.63 13.93 -8.16
C THR A 137 -23.94 12.47 -7.84
N LEU A 138 -23.97 12.11 -6.55
CA LEU A 138 -24.26 10.76 -6.08
C LEU A 138 -25.75 10.62 -5.69
N LYS A 139 -26.46 9.67 -6.29
CA LYS A 139 -27.89 9.41 -6.05
C LYS A 139 -28.11 8.05 -5.38
N PRO A 140 -29.20 7.85 -4.61
CA PRO A 140 -29.48 6.57 -3.96
C PRO A 140 -29.40 5.38 -4.93
N GLY A 141 -28.60 4.38 -4.57
CA GLY A 141 -28.38 3.18 -5.38
C GLY A 141 -27.32 3.31 -6.49
N ASP A 142 -26.71 4.48 -6.67
CA ASP A 142 -25.57 4.66 -7.58
C ASP A 142 -24.37 3.77 -7.19
N THR A 143 -23.42 3.63 -8.11
CA THR A 143 -22.19 2.84 -7.92
C THR A 143 -20.98 3.73 -7.67
N ILE A 144 -20.23 3.47 -6.60
CA ILE A 144 -18.94 4.09 -6.31
C ILE A 144 -17.84 3.18 -6.86
N ILE A 145 -16.93 3.74 -7.65
CA ILE A 145 -15.74 3.05 -8.18
C ILE A 145 -14.51 3.82 -7.73
N GLU A 146 -13.55 3.20 -7.04
CA GLU A 146 -12.35 3.93 -6.58
C GLU A 146 -11.04 3.18 -6.88
N PRO A 147 -10.05 3.85 -7.54
CA PRO A 147 -8.68 3.36 -7.65
C PRO A 147 -7.92 3.62 -6.35
N THR A 148 -7.55 2.56 -5.62
CA THR A 148 -6.96 2.73 -4.28
C THR A 148 -6.03 1.60 -3.83
N SER A 149 -5.06 1.97 -2.99
CA SER A 149 -4.14 1.07 -2.28
C SER A 149 -4.75 0.41 -1.03
N GLY A 150 -6.05 0.59 -0.80
CA GLY A 150 -6.86 -0.23 0.11
C GLY A 150 -7.64 0.55 1.14
N ASN A 151 -6.99 1.39 1.96
CA ASN A 151 -7.67 2.04 3.11
C ASN A 151 -8.81 2.97 2.69
N THR A 152 -8.65 3.77 1.63
CA THR A 152 -9.75 4.57 1.06
C THR A 152 -10.86 3.68 0.53
N GLY A 153 -10.51 2.51 -0.01
CA GLY A 153 -11.48 1.52 -0.45
C GLY A 153 -12.29 0.95 0.70
N ILE A 154 -11.65 0.63 1.83
CA ILE A 154 -12.35 0.16 3.04
C ILE A 154 -13.29 1.24 3.57
N GLY A 155 -12.83 2.49 3.67
CA GLY A 155 -13.67 3.61 4.10
C GLY A 155 -14.88 3.84 3.18
N LEU A 156 -14.68 3.75 1.85
CA LEU A 156 -15.76 3.89 0.87
C LEU A 156 -16.71 2.70 0.86
N ALA A 157 -16.20 1.47 0.98
CA ALA A 157 -17.02 0.27 1.10
C ALA A 157 -17.87 0.29 2.38
N LEU A 158 -17.31 0.78 3.49
CA LEU A 158 -18.03 0.95 4.76
C LEU A 158 -19.13 2.02 4.61
N ALA A 159 -18.83 3.17 4.00
CA ALA A 159 -19.84 4.20 3.71
C ALA A 159 -20.93 3.69 2.76
N ALA A 160 -20.55 2.97 1.71
CA ALA A 160 -21.45 2.38 0.73
C ALA A 160 -22.39 1.35 1.36
N ALA A 161 -21.87 0.47 2.23
CA ALA A 161 -22.66 -0.52 2.95
C ALA A 161 -23.72 0.13 3.86
N VAL A 162 -23.36 1.24 4.53
CA VAL A 162 -24.29 1.98 5.42
C VAL A 162 -25.33 2.78 4.62
N LYS A 163 -24.92 3.43 3.53
CA LYS A 163 -25.76 4.35 2.74
C LYS A 163 -26.50 3.69 1.57
N GLY A 164 -26.23 2.41 1.28
CA GLY A 164 -26.90 1.65 0.23
C GLY A 164 -26.36 1.91 -1.18
N TYR A 165 -25.06 2.16 -1.33
CA TYR A 165 -24.40 2.26 -2.62
C TYR A 165 -23.75 0.93 -3.01
N ARG A 166 -23.69 0.64 -4.31
CA ARG A 166 -22.81 -0.42 -4.83
C ARG A 166 -21.37 0.08 -4.81
N CYS A 167 -20.40 -0.75 -4.43
CA CYS A 167 -18.99 -0.34 -4.32
C CYS A 167 -18.08 -1.28 -5.10
N ILE A 168 -17.24 -0.72 -5.96
CA ILE A 168 -16.23 -1.44 -6.74
C ILE A 168 -14.85 -0.84 -6.44
N ILE A 169 -13.96 -1.65 -5.90
CA ILE A 169 -12.59 -1.24 -5.56
C ILE A 169 -11.61 -1.81 -6.57
N VAL A 170 -10.85 -0.92 -7.21
CA VAL A 170 -9.78 -1.30 -8.13
C VAL A 170 -8.43 -1.13 -7.42
N MET A 171 -7.73 -2.24 -7.19
CA MET A 171 -6.47 -2.24 -6.43
C MET A 171 -5.36 -3.08 -7.08
N PRO A 172 -4.08 -2.72 -6.88
CA PRO A 172 -2.96 -3.57 -7.29
C PRO A 172 -2.93 -4.94 -6.60
N GLU A 173 -2.29 -5.92 -7.23
CA GLU A 173 -2.11 -7.28 -6.69
C GLU A 173 -1.25 -7.34 -5.42
N LYS A 174 -0.27 -6.44 -5.22
CA LYS A 174 0.60 -6.43 -4.03
C LYS A 174 -0.10 -6.16 -2.69
N MET A 175 -1.33 -5.62 -2.75
CA MET A 175 -2.07 -5.23 -1.56
C MET A 175 -2.47 -6.46 -0.75
N SER A 176 -2.38 -6.36 0.57
CA SER A 176 -2.55 -7.48 1.49
C SER A 176 -3.89 -8.23 1.34
N THR A 177 -3.88 -9.52 1.66
CA THR A 177 -5.10 -10.36 1.62
C THR A 177 -6.11 -9.92 2.67
N GLU A 178 -5.65 -9.42 3.81
CA GLU A 178 -6.50 -8.91 4.89
C GLU A 178 -7.39 -7.75 4.42
N LYS A 179 -6.88 -6.86 3.57
CA LYS A 179 -7.68 -5.77 2.98
C LYS A 179 -8.79 -6.31 2.09
N VAL A 180 -8.51 -7.37 1.34
CA VAL A 180 -9.45 -7.99 0.40
C VAL A 180 -10.57 -8.68 1.15
N ASP A 181 -10.24 -9.37 2.24
CA ASP A 181 -11.22 -10.03 3.08
C ASP A 181 -12.16 -9.03 3.75
N VAL A 182 -11.62 -7.91 4.26
CA VAL A 182 -12.43 -6.81 4.80
C VAL A 182 -13.35 -6.22 3.73
N LEU A 183 -12.84 -5.95 2.54
CA LEU A 183 -13.62 -5.37 1.44
C LEU A 183 -14.75 -6.30 0.99
N ARG A 184 -14.48 -7.60 0.84
CA ARG A 184 -15.50 -8.60 0.53
C ARG A 184 -16.57 -8.68 1.61
N ALA A 185 -16.17 -8.66 2.89
CA ALA A 185 -17.10 -8.68 4.01
C ALA A 185 -18.00 -7.43 4.06
N LEU A 186 -17.49 -6.29 3.60
CA LEU A 186 -18.28 -5.05 3.43
C LEU A 186 -19.16 -5.05 2.17
N GLY A 187 -19.13 -6.11 1.36
CA GLY A 187 -19.93 -6.23 0.14
C GLY A 187 -19.35 -5.50 -1.07
N ALA A 188 -18.08 -5.09 -1.03
CA ALA A 188 -17.43 -4.47 -2.18
C ALA A 188 -16.98 -5.52 -3.22
N GLU A 189 -17.18 -5.19 -4.49
CA GLU A 189 -16.58 -5.91 -5.60
C GLU A 189 -15.12 -5.49 -5.76
N ILE A 190 -14.24 -6.44 -6.08
CA ILE A 190 -12.80 -6.19 -6.13
C ILE A 190 -12.26 -6.54 -7.51
N VAL A 191 -11.63 -5.56 -8.15
CA VAL A 191 -10.89 -5.72 -9.40
C VAL A 191 -9.41 -5.54 -9.12
N ARG A 192 -8.60 -6.54 -9.52
CA ARG A 192 -7.15 -6.51 -9.35
C ARG A 192 -6.47 -5.98 -10.61
N THR A 193 -5.36 -5.26 -10.44
CA THR A 193 -4.49 -4.79 -11.53
C THR A 193 -3.03 -5.16 -11.30
N PRO A 194 -2.22 -5.30 -12.36
CA PRO A 194 -0.79 -5.56 -12.21
C PRO A 194 -0.08 -4.49 -11.38
N THR A 195 0.76 -4.90 -10.43
CA THR A 195 1.48 -3.97 -9.53
C THR A 195 2.47 -3.07 -10.28
N ASN A 196 3.14 -3.60 -11.31
CA ASN A 196 4.19 -2.89 -12.05
C ASN A 196 3.65 -2.02 -13.19
N ALA A 197 2.33 -1.90 -13.33
CA ALA A 197 1.73 -1.02 -14.31
C ALA A 197 1.93 0.44 -13.88
N ARG A 198 2.62 1.23 -14.71
CA ARG A 198 2.72 2.68 -14.54
C ARG A 198 1.33 3.31 -14.44
N PHE A 199 1.19 4.41 -13.70
CA PHE A 199 -0.13 5.03 -13.49
C PHE A 199 -0.83 5.45 -14.80
N ASP A 200 -0.06 5.79 -15.83
CA ASP A 200 -0.53 6.20 -17.17
C ASP A 200 -0.84 5.04 -18.12
N SER A 201 -0.63 3.78 -17.68
CA SER A 201 -1.02 2.59 -18.43
C SER A 201 -2.54 2.37 -18.36
N PRO A 202 -3.19 1.92 -19.44
CA PRO A 202 -4.58 1.45 -19.41
C PRO A 202 -4.83 0.29 -18.43
N GLU A 203 -3.78 -0.48 -18.10
CA GLU A 203 -3.84 -1.59 -17.12
C GLU A 203 -3.62 -1.13 -15.68
N SER A 204 -3.33 0.15 -15.45
CA SER A 204 -3.19 0.70 -14.11
C SER A 204 -4.53 0.68 -13.38
N HIS A 205 -4.51 0.59 -12.05
CA HIS A 205 -5.72 0.70 -11.24
C HIS A 205 -6.53 1.98 -11.53
N VAL A 206 -5.87 3.09 -11.89
CA VAL A 206 -6.53 4.32 -12.33
C VAL A 206 -7.20 4.11 -13.70
N GLY A 207 -6.47 3.62 -14.70
CA GLY A 207 -7.00 3.38 -16.04
C GLY A 207 -8.18 2.40 -16.05
N VAL A 208 -8.07 1.31 -15.30
CA VAL A 208 -9.13 0.31 -15.15
C VAL A 208 -10.36 0.89 -14.44
N ALA A 209 -10.20 1.70 -13.39
CA ALA A 209 -11.33 2.37 -12.74
C ALA A 209 -12.09 3.27 -13.72
N TRP A 210 -11.37 4.07 -14.53
CA TRP A 210 -11.97 4.94 -15.54
C TRP A 210 -12.70 4.14 -16.64
N ARG A 211 -12.13 3.02 -17.08
CA ARG A 211 -12.82 2.11 -18.01
C ARG A 211 -14.13 1.59 -17.41
N LEU A 212 -14.08 1.05 -16.19
CA LEU A 212 -15.28 0.54 -15.51
C LEU A 212 -16.35 1.63 -15.34
N ARG A 213 -15.95 2.85 -15.01
CA ARG A 213 -16.86 3.99 -14.90
C ARG A 213 -17.57 4.34 -16.21
N ASN A 214 -16.91 4.12 -17.34
CA ASN A 214 -17.51 4.36 -18.66
C ASN A 214 -18.43 3.20 -19.11
N GLU A 215 -18.23 2.01 -18.55
CA GLU A 215 -19.01 0.81 -18.86
C GLU A 215 -20.22 0.61 -17.93
N ILE A 216 -20.16 1.13 -16.70
CA ILE A 216 -21.19 0.96 -15.68
C ILE A 216 -22.05 2.23 -15.60
N PRO A 217 -23.35 2.16 -15.95
CA PRO A 217 -24.26 3.30 -15.78
C PRO A 217 -24.35 3.72 -14.31
N ASN A 218 -24.67 5.00 -14.07
CA ASN A 218 -24.87 5.52 -12.71
C ASN A 218 -23.66 5.29 -11.78
N SER A 219 -22.46 5.31 -12.35
CA SER A 219 -21.22 5.09 -11.61
C SER A 219 -20.32 6.32 -11.57
N HIS A 220 -19.63 6.46 -10.44
CA HIS A 220 -18.83 7.63 -10.12
C HIS A 220 -17.48 7.21 -9.55
N ILE A 221 -16.43 7.89 -10.02
CA ILE A 221 -15.13 7.87 -9.37
C ILE A 221 -15.04 9.12 -8.52
N LEU A 222 -14.90 8.96 -7.21
CA LEU A 222 -14.80 10.11 -6.31
C LEU A 222 -13.40 10.75 -6.38
N ASP A 223 -12.38 9.96 -6.71
CA ASP A 223 -11.03 10.38 -7.08
C ASP A 223 -10.28 11.10 -5.95
N GLN A 224 -9.79 10.31 -5.00
CA GLN A 224 -8.98 10.81 -3.87
C GLN A 224 -7.73 11.62 -4.27
N TYR A 225 -7.23 11.51 -5.50
CA TYR A 225 -6.04 12.21 -5.96
C TYR A 225 -6.33 13.66 -6.37
N ARG A 226 -7.59 13.96 -6.71
CA ARG A 226 -8.02 15.25 -7.24
C ARG A 226 -9.10 15.94 -6.40
N ASN A 227 -9.89 15.16 -5.68
CA ASN A 227 -11.06 15.66 -4.97
C ASN A 227 -10.68 16.51 -3.76
N ALA A 228 -11.13 17.77 -3.74
CA ALA A 228 -10.86 18.72 -2.66
C ALA A 228 -11.37 18.22 -1.30
N SER A 229 -12.40 17.37 -1.29
CA SER A 229 -12.93 16.72 -0.08
C SER A 229 -11.85 15.96 0.72
N ASN A 230 -10.83 15.42 0.05
CA ASN A 230 -9.72 14.72 0.72
C ASN A 230 -8.92 15.67 1.63
N PRO A 231 -8.19 16.69 1.11
CA PRO A 231 -7.49 17.63 1.98
C PRO A 231 -8.44 18.43 2.88
N LEU A 232 -9.68 18.72 2.44
CA LEU A 232 -10.65 19.45 3.27
C LEU A 232 -11.09 18.66 4.51
N ALA A 233 -11.25 17.34 4.43
CA ALA A 233 -11.56 16.53 5.61
C ALA A 233 -10.48 16.70 6.71
N HIS A 234 -9.23 16.87 6.29
CA HIS A 234 -8.11 17.06 7.19
C HIS A 234 -7.94 18.50 7.65
N TYR A 235 -8.19 19.47 6.77
CA TYR A 235 -8.18 20.90 7.08
C TYR A 235 -9.29 21.26 8.08
N ASP A 236 -10.51 20.79 7.84
CA ASP A 236 -11.70 21.13 8.63
C ASP A 236 -11.76 20.39 9.97
N ILE A 237 -11.36 19.11 9.98
CA ILE A 237 -11.59 18.24 11.13
C ILE A 237 -10.26 17.83 11.77
N THR A 238 -9.40 17.07 11.08
CA THR A 238 -8.17 16.52 11.69
C THR A 238 -7.28 17.61 12.30
N ALA A 239 -7.09 18.73 11.61
CA ALA A 239 -6.27 19.83 12.08
C ALA A 239 -6.89 20.58 13.26
N GLU A 240 -8.20 20.82 13.23
CA GLU A 240 -8.92 21.45 14.34
C GLU A 240 -8.91 20.54 15.58
N GLU A 241 -9.06 19.23 15.42
CA GLU A 241 -8.89 18.26 16.52
C GLU A 241 -7.50 18.36 17.13
N ILE A 242 -6.43 18.39 16.32
CA ILE A 242 -5.05 18.50 16.79
C ILE A 242 -4.85 19.82 17.54
N LEU A 243 -5.32 20.94 16.99
CA LEU A 243 -5.24 22.25 17.63
C LEU A 243 -5.98 22.27 18.96
N GLN A 244 -7.19 21.73 19.02
CA GLN A 244 -7.98 21.65 20.26
C GLN A 244 -7.29 20.76 21.30
N GLN A 245 -6.81 19.58 20.90
CA GLN A 245 -6.13 18.62 21.79
C GLN A 245 -4.78 19.14 22.30
N CYS A 246 -4.17 20.10 21.59
CA CYS A 246 -2.88 20.69 21.92
C CYS A 246 -2.99 22.09 22.57
N ASP A 247 -4.19 22.59 22.85
CA ASP A 247 -4.44 23.98 23.28
C ASP A 247 -3.80 25.03 22.34
N GLY A 248 -3.77 24.76 21.04
CA GLY A 248 -3.11 25.61 20.03
C GLY A 248 -1.58 25.63 20.10
N ARG A 249 -0.95 24.84 20.97
CA ARG A 249 0.50 24.79 21.18
C ARG A 249 1.09 23.53 20.55
N LEU A 250 1.66 23.66 19.35
CA LEU A 250 2.53 22.65 18.75
C LEU A 250 3.69 23.30 17.98
N ASP A 251 4.82 22.62 17.94
CA ASP A 251 6.05 23.13 17.33
C ASP A 251 6.43 22.34 16.07
N MET A 252 5.97 21.09 15.97
CA MET A 252 6.22 20.23 14.81
C MET A 252 5.07 19.26 14.57
N LEU A 253 4.74 19.02 13.30
CA LEU A 253 3.86 17.96 12.86
C LEU A 253 4.59 17.08 11.83
N VAL A 254 4.56 15.77 12.04
CA VAL A 254 5.17 14.76 11.15
C VAL A 254 4.06 13.89 10.58
N ALA A 255 3.99 13.80 9.25
CA ALA A 255 3.01 12.97 8.55
C ALA A 255 3.62 12.31 7.32
N SER A 256 3.34 11.02 7.14
CA SER A 256 3.69 10.31 5.91
C SER A 256 2.71 10.60 4.78
N ALA A 257 3.23 10.72 3.55
CA ALA A 257 2.48 11.19 2.40
C ALA A 257 2.19 10.06 1.40
N GLY A 258 0.90 9.87 1.10
CA GLY A 258 0.43 9.10 -0.07
C GLY A 258 -0.18 10.05 -1.08
N THR A 259 -1.51 10.21 -1.08
CA THR A 259 -2.19 11.24 -1.89
C THR A 259 -1.75 12.67 -1.55
N GLY A 260 -1.18 12.88 -0.36
CA GLY A 260 -0.80 14.20 0.14
C GLY A 260 -1.94 14.98 0.81
N GLY A 261 -3.18 14.48 0.78
CA GLY A 261 -4.32 15.20 1.35
C GLY A 261 -4.22 15.44 2.86
N THR A 262 -3.74 14.46 3.64
CA THR A 262 -3.55 14.60 5.09
C THR A 262 -2.54 15.69 5.43
N ILE A 263 -1.32 15.62 4.86
CA ILE A 263 -0.30 16.63 5.13
C ILE A 263 -0.71 18.01 4.61
N THR A 264 -1.32 18.09 3.43
CA THR A 264 -1.80 19.36 2.85
C THR A 264 -2.88 20.00 3.71
N GLY A 265 -3.93 19.26 4.03
CA GLY A 265 -5.06 19.79 4.80
C GLY A 265 -4.64 20.25 6.19
N VAL A 266 -3.87 19.41 6.89
CA VAL A 266 -3.37 19.76 8.23
C VAL A 266 -2.41 20.94 8.18
N ALA A 267 -1.44 20.92 7.27
CA ALA A 267 -0.44 21.99 7.15
C ALA A 267 -1.08 23.34 6.82
N ARG A 268 -2.01 23.41 5.86
CA ARG A 268 -2.70 24.67 5.52
C ARG A 268 -3.38 25.30 6.74
N LYS A 269 -4.13 24.50 7.52
CA LYS A 269 -4.76 24.99 8.75
C LYS A 269 -3.75 25.39 9.82
N LEU A 270 -2.70 24.59 10.01
CA LEU A 270 -1.67 24.89 11.01
C LEU A 270 -0.87 26.14 10.64
N LYS A 271 -0.55 26.37 9.36
CA LYS A 271 0.10 27.62 8.93
C LYS A 271 -0.78 28.85 9.20
N GLU A 272 -2.10 28.72 9.12
CA GLU A 272 -3.04 29.80 9.45
C GLU A 272 -3.17 30.05 10.95
N LYS A 273 -3.27 28.99 11.78
CA LYS A 273 -3.60 29.10 13.21
C LYS A 273 -2.41 28.96 14.17
N CYS A 274 -1.34 28.30 13.74
CA CYS A 274 -0.13 28.04 14.51
C CYS A 274 1.11 28.16 13.59
N PRO A 275 1.41 29.38 13.07
CA PRO A 275 2.41 29.59 12.01
C PRO A 275 3.84 29.18 12.40
N GLY A 276 4.14 29.07 13.70
CA GLY A 276 5.43 28.58 14.19
C GLY A 276 5.64 27.08 14.06
N CYS A 277 4.58 26.30 13.77
CA CYS A 277 4.68 24.86 13.62
C CYS A 277 5.43 24.47 12.33
N LYS A 278 6.45 23.63 12.49
CA LYS A 278 7.17 22.98 11.39
C LYS A 278 6.39 21.78 10.87
N ILE A 279 6.23 21.69 9.55
CA ILE A 279 5.55 20.60 8.86
C ILE A 279 6.59 19.70 8.20
N VAL A 280 6.65 18.45 8.64
CA VAL A 280 7.60 17.44 8.17
C VAL A 280 6.87 16.37 7.38
N GLY A 281 7.21 16.24 6.09
CA GLY A 281 6.72 15.20 5.20
C GLY A 281 7.61 13.97 5.22
N VAL A 282 7.00 12.79 5.24
CA VAL A 282 7.70 11.50 5.12
C VAL A 282 7.31 10.81 3.83
N ASP A 283 8.31 10.45 3.04
CA ASP A 283 8.14 9.84 1.72
C ASP A 283 9.03 8.59 1.62
N PRO A 284 8.54 7.43 1.14
CA PRO A 284 9.38 6.24 1.04
C PRO A 284 10.43 6.37 -0.06
N GLU A 285 11.59 5.74 0.13
CA GLU A 285 12.55 5.50 -0.96
C GLU A 285 11.84 4.79 -2.13
N GLY A 286 12.03 5.30 -3.35
CA GLY A 286 11.35 4.86 -4.57
C GLY A 286 10.13 5.68 -4.97
N SER A 287 9.65 6.58 -4.10
CA SER A 287 8.67 7.62 -4.42
C SER A 287 9.34 8.94 -4.84
N ILE A 288 8.59 9.78 -5.56
CA ILE A 288 9.04 11.10 -6.06
C ILE A 288 8.35 12.30 -5.38
N LEU A 289 7.66 12.09 -4.26
CA LEU A 289 6.87 13.17 -3.64
C LEU A 289 7.73 14.22 -2.92
N ALA A 290 8.90 13.80 -2.40
CA ALA A 290 9.74 14.66 -1.57
C ALA A 290 10.44 15.77 -2.37
N GLU A 291 10.70 16.88 -1.66
CA GLU A 291 11.51 17.99 -2.16
C GLU A 291 12.69 18.27 -1.21
N PRO A 292 13.87 18.64 -1.74
CA PRO A 292 14.17 18.83 -3.16
C PRO A 292 14.39 17.50 -3.91
N GLU A 293 14.39 17.53 -5.25
CA GLU A 293 14.36 16.33 -6.11
C GLU A 293 15.57 15.41 -5.91
N GLU A 294 16.71 15.94 -5.44
CA GLU A 294 17.90 15.13 -5.14
C GLU A 294 17.63 14.06 -4.06
N LEU A 295 16.63 14.27 -3.19
CA LEU A 295 16.20 13.27 -2.21
C LEU A 295 15.55 12.03 -2.84
N ASN A 296 15.09 12.12 -4.09
CA ASN A 296 14.37 11.05 -4.78
C ASN A 296 15.30 10.16 -5.61
N GLN A 297 16.59 10.46 -5.66
CA GLN A 297 17.57 9.66 -6.40
C GLN A 297 17.81 8.33 -5.68
N THR A 298 17.28 7.24 -6.25
CA THR A 298 17.47 5.89 -5.73
C THR A 298 17.39 4.84 -6.84
N GLU A 299 18.08 3.72 -6.65
CA GLU A 299 17.98 2.55 -7.51
C GLU A 299 16.74 1.69 -7.18
N GLN A 300 16.16 1.88 -5.99
CA GLN A 300 15.00 1.13 -5.51
C GLN A 300 13.71 1.83 -5.94
N THR A 301 12.90 1.18 -6.77
CA THR A 301 11.59 1.72 -7.22
C THR A 301 10.39 1.01 -6.60
N ALA A 302 10.63 -0.11 -5.91
CA ALA A 302 9.61 -0.90 -5.24
C ALA A 302 9.92 -0.98 -3.74
N TYR A 303 8.86 -0.94 -2.94
CA TYR A 303 8.89 -1.01 -1.48
C TYR A 303 7.66 -1.75 -0.94
N GLU A 304 7.81 -2.33 0.24
CA GLU A 304 6.82 -3.18 0.92
C GLU A 304 5.85 -2.38 1.80
N VAL A 305 6.25 -1.22 2.31
CA VAL A 305 5.36 -0.33 3.07
C VAL A 305 4.17 0.10 2.19
N GLU A 306 2.97 -0.01 2.73
CA GLU A 306 1.73 0.29 2.00
C GLU A 306 1.12 1.63 2.42
N GLY A 307 0.57 2.35 1.45
CA GLY A 307 -0.31 3.52 1.68
C GLY A 307 0.38 4.89 1.62
N ILE A 308 1.69 4.92 1.32
CA ILE A 308 2.52 6.12 1.16
C ILE A 308 3.38 6.00 -0.10
N GLY A 309 3.81 7.14 -0.64
CA GLY A 309 4.60 7.25 -1.87
C GLY A 309 3.83 7.03 -3.17
N TYR A 310 4.26 7.71 -4.24
CA TYR A 310 3.72 7.58 -5.61
C TYR A 310 4.80 7.92 -6.66
N ASP A 311 4.59 7.43 -7.88
CA ASP A 311 5.38 7.71 -9.09
C ASP A 311 4.88 8.96 -9.85
N PHE A 312 3.94 9.71 -9.26
CA PHE A 312 3.41 10.98 -9.75
C PHE A 312 3.06 11.89 -8.57
N ILE A 313 2.88 13.19 -8.81
CA ILE A 313 2.49 14.18 -7.79
C ILE A 313 0.96 14.37 -7.84
N PRO A 314 0.19 13.92 -6.83
CA PRO A 314 -1.27 14.05 -6.86
C PRO A 314 -1.72 15.53 -6.85
N THR A 315 -2.81 15.85 -7.55
CA THR A 315 -3.39 17.21 -7.59
C THR A 315 -3.69 17.80 -6.21
N VAL A 316 -4.07 16.97 -5.23
CA VAL A 316 -4.39 17.42 -3.86
C VAL A 316 -3.16 17.67 -2.98
N LEU A 317 -1.95 17.27 -3.40
CA LEU A 317 -0.73 17.52 -2.64
C LEU A 317 -0.21 18.93 -2.91
N ASP A 318 -0.27 19.78 -1.87
CA ASP A 318 0.39 21.07 -1.85
C ASP A 318 1.74 20.93 -1.13
N ARG A 319 2.83 20.84 -1.89
CA ARG A 319 4.17 20.72 -1.30
C ARG A 319 4.68 22.02 -0.70
N THR A 320 4.10 23.17 -1.08
CA THR A 320 4.55 24.50 -0.63
C THR A 320 4.33 24.75 0.86
N VAL A 321 3.46 23.97 1.50
CA VAL A 321 3.18 24.04 2.94
C VAL A 321 4.01 23.05 3.77
N VAL A 322 4.85 22.22 3.13
CA VAL A 322 5.75 21.27 3.80
C VAL A 322 7.12 21.94 3.96
N ASP A 323 7.59 22.08 5.20
CA ASP A 323 8.86 22.78 5.46
C ASP A 323 10.08 21.90 5.19
N LYS A 324 9.94 20.57 5.40
CA LYS A 324 11.03 19.62 5.19
C LYS A 324 10.52 18.22 4.87
N TRP A 325 11.16 17.57 3.92
CA TRP A 325 10.95 16.16 3.62
C TRP A 325 12.05 15.27 4.17
N PHE A 326 11.69 14.05 4.52
CA PHE A 326 12.62 12.96 4.84
C PHE A 326 12.23 11.71 4.07
N LYS A 327 13.25 10.99 3.59
CA LYS A 327 13.08 9.65 3.06
C LYS A 327 13.05 8.61 4.19
N SER A 328 12.19 7.61 4.04
CA SER A 328 12.15 6.42 4.89
C SER A 328 12.27 5.15 4.05
N ASN A 329 12.81 4.08 4.62
CA ASN A 329 12.83 2.75 3.99
C ASN A 329 12.02 1.72 4.77
N ASP A 330 11.84 0.53 4.17
CA ASP A 330 11.03 -0.55 4.73
C ASP A 330 11.57 -1.08 6.06
N GLU A 331 12.89 -1.26 6.19
CA GLU A 331 13.52 -1.80 7.39
C GLU A 331 13.21 -0.92 8.61
N GLU A 332 13.43 0.40 8.49
CA GLU A 332 13.14 1.32 9.58
C GLU A 332 11.64 1.45 9.86
N ALA A 333 10.80 1.43 8.81
CA ALA A 333 9.36 1.55 8.96
C ALA A 333 8.80 0.39 9.79
N PHE A 334 9.17 -0.85 9.45
CA PHE A 334 8.68 -2.01 10.17
C PHE A 334 9.30 -2.16 11.55
N ALA A 335 10.57 -1.81 11.74
CA ALA A 335 11.20 -1.78 13.06
C ALA A 335 10.47 -0.81 14.00
N PHE A 336 10.17 0.42 13.55
CA PHE A 336 9.45 1.41 14.35
C PHE A 336 7.98 1.05 14.56
N ALA A 337 7.30 0.45 13.58
CA ALA A 337 5.93 -0.03 13.75
C ALA A 337 5.85 -1.12 14.84
N ARG A 338 6.76 -2.10 14.81
CA ARG A 338 6.85 -3.13 15.87
C ARG A 338 7.24 -2.55 17.22
N MET A 339 8.08 -1.51 17.24
CA MET A 339 8.45 -0.81 18.46
C MET A 339 7.27 -0.01 19.06
N LEU A 340 6.44 0.64 18.24
CA LEU A 340 5.20 1.29 18.66
C LEU A 340 4.26 0.29 19.35
N ILE A 341 4.11 -0.90 18.77
CA ILE A 341 3.32 -1.99 19.35
C ILE A 341 3.93 -2.44 20.69
N ALA A 342 5.21 -2.82 20.69
CA ALA A 342 5.83 -3.46 21.86
C ALA A 342 6.08 -2.50 23.03
N GLN A 343 6.40 -1.23 22.75
CA GLN A 343 6.80 -0.27 23.78
C GLN A 343 5.65 0.63 24.23
N GLU A 344 4.79 1.05 23.31
CA GLU A 344 3.70 2.01 23.57
C GLU A 344 2.31 1.35 23.56
N GLY A 345 2.19 0.09 23.12
CA GLY A 345 0.90 -0.60 23.02
C GLY A 345 0.00 -0.09 21.89
N LEU A 346 0.58 0.59 20.89
CA LEU A 346 -0.16 1.18 19.77
C LEU A 346 -0.20 0.21 18.59
N LEU A 347 -1.37 -0.38 18.33
CA LEU A 347 -1.60 -1.40 17.28
C LEU A 347 -1.73 -0.79 15.88
N CYS A 348 -0.66 -0.15 15.40
CA CYS A 348 -0.63 0.60 14.15
C CYS A 348 0.10 -0.13 12.99
N GLY A 349 -0.07 0.38 11.78
CA GLY A 349 0.53 -0.16 10.55
C GLY A 349 1.94 0.35 10.19
N GLY A 350 2.48 -0.10 9.06
CA GLY A 350 3.85 0.20 8.62
C GLY A 350 4.13 1.69 8.37
N SER A 351 3.19 2.40 7.76
CA SER A 351 3.31 3.86 7.50
C SER A 351 3.33 4.71 8.78
N SER A 352 2.80 4.18 9.89
CA SER A 352 2.93 4.77 11.23
C SER A 352 4.36 4.63 11.74
N GLY A 353 5.00 3.50 11.44
CA GLY A 353 6.42 3.28 11.70
C GLY A 353 7.32 4.22 10.90
N SER A 354 7.06 4.42 9.60
CA SER A 354 7.78 5.43 8.78
C SER A 354 7.65 6.84 9.36
N ALA A 355 6.44 7.24 9.77
CA ALA A 355 6.23 8.55 10.38
C ALA A 355 7.01 8.69 11.70
N MET A 356 7.02 7.64 12.53
CA MET A 356 7.73 7.64 13.81
C MET A 356 9.26 7.58 13.64
N SER A 357 9.78 6.83 12.66
CA SER A 357 11.23 6.75 12.36
C SER A 357 11.78 8.12 11.99
N VAL A 358 11.04 8.90 11.23
CA VAL A 358 11.39 10.29 10.92
C VAL A 358 11.17 11.21 12.11
N ALA A 359 10.07 11.06 12.85
CA ALA A 359 9.77 11.94 13.97
C ALA A 359 10.89 11.95 15.02
N VAL A 360 11.48 10.79 15.33
CA VAL A 360 12.61 10.73 16.28
C VAL A 360 13.91 11.32 15.74
N LYS A 361 14.04 11.51 14.43
CA LYS A 361 15.18 12.19 13.79
C LYS A 361 14.91 13.70 13.71
N ALA A 362 13.74 14.09 13.22
CA ALA A 362 13.36 15.48 13.01
C ALA A 362 13.19 16.23 14.33
N ALA A 363 12.59 15.61 15.35
CA ALA A 363 12.33 16.25 16.64
C ALA A 363 13.59 16.44 17.51
N GLN A 364 14.77 15.98 17.09
CA GLN A 364 16.03 16.21 17.80
C GLN A 364 16.39 17.69 17.91
N GLU A 365 15.89 18.53 16.99
CA GLU A 365 16.11 19.97 17.03
C GLU A 365 15.22 20.69 18.06
N LEU A 366 14.19 20.01 18.58
CA LEU A 366 13.25 20.58 19.53
C LEU A 366 13.78 20.49 20.96
N GLN A 367 13.41 21.47 21.77
CA GLN A 367 13.82 21.62 23.16
C GLN A 367 12.74 21.15 24.14
N GLU A 368 13.11 21.08 25.42
CA GLU A 368 12.14 20.81 26.49
C GLU A 368 11.04 21.87 26.50
N GLY A 369 9.80 21.44 26.72
CA GLY A 369 8.61 22.31 26.66
C GLY A 369 7.99 22.47 25.27
N GLN A 370 8.69 22.07 24.20
CA GLN A 370 8.13 22.02 22.84
C GLN A 370 7.40 20.69 22.59
N ARG A 371 6.53 20.67 21.56
CA ARG A 371 5.68 19.53 21.21
C ARG A 371 5.77 19.14 19.74
N CYS A 372 6.00 17.85 19.50
CA CYS A 372 5.92 17.21 18.19
C CYS A 372 4.71 16.26 18.13
N VAL A 373 3.90 16.36 17.08
CA VAL A 373 2.75 15.49 16.81
C VAL A 373 3.05 14.61 15.60
N VAL A 374 2.80 13.30 15.71
CA VAL A 374 2.99 12.32 14.63
C VAL A 374 1.64 11.71 14.26
N ILE A 375 1.30 11.68 12.97
CA ILE A 375 0.08 11.01 12.50
C ILE A 375 0.34 9.50 12.35
N LEU A 376 -0.48 8.66 12.98
CA LEU A 376 -0.41 7.20 12.85
C LEU A 376 -1.61 6.70 12.00
N PRO A 377 -1.43 6.44 10.68
CA PRO A 377 -2.53 6.40 9.73
C PRO A 377 -3.52 5.25 9.87
N ASP A 378 -3.06 4.03 10.19
CA ASP A 378 -3.92 2.83 10.14
C ASP A 378 -3.50 1.74 11.12
N SER A 379 -4.36 0.73 11.26
CA SER A 379 -4.23 -0.34 12.23
C SER A 379 -3.38 -1.51 11.74
N VAL A 380 -2.87 -2.30 12.69
CA VAL A 380 -2.11 -3.54 12.42
C VAL A 380 -2.93 -4.59 11.63
N ARG A 381 -4.27 -4.51 11.65
CA ARG A 381 -5.19 -5.46 10.98
C ARG A 381 -4.81 -5.74 9.53
N ASN A 382 -4.35 -4.71 8.81
CA ASN A 382 -4.02 -4.83 7.39
C ASN A 382 -2.74 -5.64 7.13
N TYR A 383 -1.97 -5.99 8.16
CA TYR A 383 -0.59 -6.45 8.06
C TYR A 383 -0.30 -7.69 8.92
N MET A 384 -1.34 -8.45 9.29
CA MET A 384 -1.23 -9.60 10.20
C MET A 384 -0.28 -10.67 9.67
N SER A 385 -0.31 -10.94 8.37
CA SER A 385 0.58 -11.87 7.67
C SER A 385 1.87 -11.23 7.12
N LYS A 386 2.07 -9.92 7.33
CA LYS A 386 3.24 -9.16 6.84
C LYS A 386 4.17 -8.80 8.00
N PHE A 387 4.50 -7.52 8.22
CA PHE A 387 5.52 -7.10 9.18
C PHE A 387 5.29 -7.55 10.62
N LEU A 388 4.03 -7.86 10.98
CA LEU A 388 3.70 -8.43 12.29
C LEU A 388 4.26 -9.85 12.45
N SER A 389 4.36 -10.61 11.36
CA SER A 389 4.92 -11.95 11.32
C SER A 389 6.44 -11.90 11.30
N ASP A 390 7.08 -12.51 12.31
CA ASP A 390 8.54 -12.69 12.36
C ASP A 390 9.06 -13.44 11.15
N LYS A 391 8.30 -14.44 10.68
CA LYS A 391 8.66 -15.23 9.50
C LYS A 391 8.76 -14.36 8.25
N TRP A 392 7.78 -13.48 8.04
CA TRP A 392 7.78 -12.55 6.92
C TRP A 392 8.92 -11.54 7.03
N MET A 393 9.18 -11.01 8.24
CA MET A 393 10.29 -10.08 8.48
C MET A 393 11.66 -10.72 8.19
N LEU A 394 11.87 -11.97 8.61
CA LEU A 394 13.08 -12.76 8.32
C LEU A 394 13.20 -13.05 6.82
N GLN A 395 12.10 -13.49 6.19
CA GLN A 395 12.04 -13.80 4.76
C GLN A 395 12.41 -12.58 3.90
N LYS A 396 11.93 -11.39 4.27
CA LYS A 396 12.24 -10.13 3.58
C LYS A 396 13.59 -9.53 3.97
N GLY A 397 14.26 -10.09 4.99
CA GLY A 397 15.56 -9.59 5.45
C GLY A 397 15.50 -8.34 6.34
N PHE A 398 14.31 -7.93 6.79
CA PHE A 398 14.12 -6.79 7.71
C PHE A 398 14.35 -7.17 9.19
N MET A 399 14.58 -8.45 9.46
CA MET A 399 14.94 -8.95 10.78
C MET A 399 16.11 -9.93 10.63
N LYS A 400 17.02 -9.90 11.60
CA LYS A 400 18.10 -10.89 11.72
C LYS A 400 17.67 -11.98 12.70
N GLU A 401 18.02 -13.22 12.42
CA GLU A 401 17.76 -14.32 13.34
C GLU A 401 18.56 -14.15 14.64
N GLU A 402 17.91 -14.33 15.79
CA GLU A 402 18.59 -14.39 17.07
C GLU A 402 19.38 -15.71 17.22
N ILE A 403 20.65 -15.59 17.60
CA ILE A 403 21.61 -16.71 17.76
C ILE A 403 21.20 -17.68 18.90
N SER A 404 20.25 -17.28 19.76
CA SER A 404 19.92 -17.99 21.01
C SER A 404 18.99 -19.21 20.85
N VAL A 405 18.45 -19.48 19.67
CA VAL A 405 17.56 -20.65 19.45
C VAL A 405 18.42 -21.85 19.05
N LYS A 406 18.29 -22.99 19.74
CA LYS A 406 18.93 -24.26 19.31
C LYS A 406 18.40 -24.62 17.92
N LYS A 407 19.23 -24.40 16.89
CA LYS A 407 18.90 -24.74 15.51
C LYS A 407 19.24 -26.21 15.21
N PRO A 408 18.51 -26.86 14.28
CA PRO A 408 18.90 -28.16 13.75
C PRO A 408 20.30 -28.14 13.12
N TRP A 409 20.98 -29.29 13.09
CA TRP A 409 22.34 -29.41 12.54
C TRP A 409 22.46 -28.95 11.08
N TRP A 410 21.38 -29.01 10.30
CA TRP A 410 21.34 -28.64 8.90
C TRP A 410 21.07 -27.15 8.64
N TRP A 411 20.76 -26.37 9.68
CA TRP A 411 20.24 -24.99 9.53
C TRP A 411 21.19 -24.05 8.78
N HIS A 412 22.50 -24.20 9.02
CA HIS A 412 23.53 -23.32 8.44
C HIS A 412 24.18 -23.89 7.17
N LEU A 413 23.74 -25.06 6.71
CA LEU A 413 24.17 -25.61 5.42
C LEU A 413 23.64 -24.75 4.29
N GLN A 414 24.29 -24.80 3.13
CA GLN A 414 23.89 -23.98 1.99
C GLN A 414 22.86 -24.70 1.11
N VAL A 415 21.99 -23.92 0.43
CA VAL A 415 21.01 -24.46 -0.54
C VAL A 415 21.68 -25.33 -1.60
N GLN A 416 22.91 -25.00 -2.01
CA GLN A 416 23.68 -25.80 -2.97
C GLN A 416 23.90 -27.27 -2.52
N GLU A 417 23.89 -27.55 -1.22
CA GLU A 417 24.07 -28.90 -0.69
C GLU A 417 22.88 -29.83 -0.93
N LEU A 418 21.71 -29.29 -1.32
CA LEU A 418 20.54 -30.09 -1.68
C LEU A 418 20.75 -30.90 -2.97
N SER A 419 21.81 -30.63 -3.74
CA SER A 419 22.11 -31.31 -5.02
C SER A 419 20.89 -31.32 -5.96
N LEU A 420 20.35 -30.12 -6.20
CA LEU A 420 19.12 -29.94 -6.97
C LEU A 420 19.26 -30.44 -8.40
N SER A 421 18.20 -31.10 -8.87
CA SER A 421 18.05 -31.49 -10.28
C SER A 421 17.71 -30.29 -11.14
N ALA A 422 18.07 -30.35 -12.42
CA ALA A 422 17.69 -29.32 -13.39
C ALA A 422 16.16 -29.13 -13.40
N PRO A 423 15.67 -27.88 -13.32
CA PRO A 423 14.24 -27.61 -13.26
C PRO A 423 13.60 -27.85 -14.63
N LEU A 424 12.40 -28.42 -14.61
CA LEU A 424 11.50 -28.32 -15.76
C LEU A 424 11.00 -26.87 -15.84
N THR A 425 11.19 -26.22 -16.98
CA THR A 425 10.70 -24.85 -17.24
C THR A 425 9.80 -24.85 -18.49
N VAL A 426 8.87 -23.90 -18.55
CA VAL A 426 7.96 -23.73 -19.69
C VAL A 426 8.09 -22.32 -20.26
N LEU A 427 8.01 -22.19 -21.58
CA LEU A 427 7.97 -20.88 -22.23
C LEU A 427 6.59 -20.22 -22.05
N PRO A 428 6.50 -18.88 -22.00
CA PRO A 428 5.22 -18.16 -21.94
C PRO A 428 4.28 -18.44 -23.12
N THR A 429 4.79 -19.04 -24.20
CA THR A 429 4.06 -19.37 -25.42
C THR A 429 3.38 -20.74 -25.39
N VAL A 430 3.73 -21.62 -24.44
CA VAL A 430 3.16 -22.98 -24.33
C VAL A 430 1.71 -22.89 -23.83
N THR A 431 0.78 -23.66 -24.38
CA THR A 431 -0.64 -23.59 -23.93
C THR A 431 -0.86 -24.22 -22.55
N CYS A 432 -1.97 -23.86 -21.88
CA CYS A 432 -2.34 -24.45 -20.59
C CYS A 432 -2.53 -25.98 -20.69
N GLU A 433 -3.20 -26.45 -21.74
CA GLU A 433 -3.40 -27.88 -22.01
C GLU A 433 -2.06 -28.62 -22.11
N HIS A 434 -1.14 -28.12 -22.93
CA HIS A 434 0.15 -28.76 -23.11
C HIS A 434 1.02 -28.69 -21.85
N THR A 435 0.90 -27.63 -21.05
CA THR A 435 1.58 -27.54 -19.76
C THR A 435 1.05 -28.59 -18.77
N ILE A 436 -0.27 -28.83 -18.72
CA ILE A 436 -0.86 -29.90 -17.88
C ILE A 436 -0.32 -31.26 -18.31
N GLU A 437 -0.22 -31.52 -19.62
CA GLU A 437 0.35 -32.76 -20.16
C GLU A 437 1.81 -32.94 -19.76
N ILE A 438 2.64 -31.91 -19.97
CA ILE A 438 4.07 -31.93 -19.61
C ILE A 438 4.24 -32.17 -18.11
N LEU A 439 3.50 -31.45 -17.26
CA LEU A 439 3.55 -31.61 -15.80
C LEU A 439 3.17 -33.02 -15.37
N ARG A 440 2.10 -33.59 -15.97
CA ARG A 440 1.64 -34.96 -15.68
C ARG A 440 2.65 -36.01 -16.15
N GLU A 441 3.17 -35.89 -17.37
CA GLU A 441 4.12 -36.85 -17.96
C GLU A 441 5.45 -36.84 -17.20
N LYS A 442 5.94 -35.66 -16.85
CA LYS A 442 7.21 -35.49 -16.15
C LYS A 442 7.09 -35.63 -14.63
N GLY A 443 5.87 -35.76 -14.10
CA GLY A 443 5.62 -35.95 -12.66
C GLY A 443 5.95 -34.71 -11.82
N PHE A 444 5.75 -33.51 -12.36
CA PHE A 444 5.94 -32.25 -11.65
C PHE A 444 4.58 -31.63 -11.30
N ASP A 445 4.46 -31.09 -10.08
CA ASP A 445 3.24 -30.39 -9.65
C ASP A 445 3.19 -28.93 -10.13
N GLN A 446 4.29 -28.41 -10.70
CA GLN A 446 4.41 -27.04 -11.21
C GLN A 446 5.65 -26.85 -12.09
N ALA A 447 5.67 -25.77 -12.87
CA ALA A 447 6.84 -25.37 -13.66
C ALA A 447 7.05 -23.83 -13.64
N PRO A 448 8.30 -23.36 -13.42
CA PRO A 448 8.66 -21.97 -13.65
C PRO A 448 8.53 -21.59 -15.12
N VAL A 449 8.10 -20.36 -15.32
CA VAL A 449 7.81 -19.76 -16.61
C VAL A 449 8.97 -18.85 -16.95
N VAL A 450 9.78 -19.30 -17.90
CA VAL A 450 11.03 -18.66 -18.25
C VAL A 450 10.94 -18.24 -19.70
N ASP A 451 11.16 -16.96 -19.98
CA ASP A 451 11.15 -16.47 -21.37
C ASP A 451 12.42 -16.87 -22.14
N GLU A 452 12.46 -16.58 -23.44
CA GLU A 452 13.62 -16.88 -24.30
C GLU A 452 14.90 -16.15 -23.84
N SER A 453 14.76 -15.04 -23.11
CA SER A 453 15.88 -14.31 -22.52
C SER A 453 16.42 -14.97 -21.25
N GLY A 454 15.74 -15.99 -20.72
CA GLY A 454 16.06 -16.66 -19.46
C GLY A 454 15.49 -15.95 -18.23
N SER A 455 14.68 -14.91 -18.41
CA SER A 455 14.06 -14.17 -17.32
C SER A 455 12.87 -14.94 -16.79
N VAL A 456 12.78 -15.05 -15.47
CA VAL A 456 11.71 -15.78 -14.80
C VAL A 456 10.55 -14.83 -14.55
N SER A 457 9.42 -15.12 -15.19
CA SER A 457 8.22 -14.32 -15.04
C SER A 457 7.41 -14.73 -13.80
N ALA A 458 7.18 -16.04 -13.59
CA ALA A 458 6.38 -16.59 -12.50
C ALA A 458 6.42 -18.14 -12.47
N SER A 459 5.65 -18.78 -11.60
CA SER A 459 5.35 -20.24 -11.64
C SER A 459 3.86 -20.50 -11.88
N VAL A 460 3.56 -21.65 -12.47
CA VAL A 460 2.19 -22.16 -12.63
C VAL A 460 2.04 -23.49 -11.92
N PRO A 461 1.16 -23.59 -10.91
CA PRO A 461 0.85 -24.86 -10.29
C PRO A 461 -0.21 -25.63 -11.09
N HIS A 462 -0.07 -26.95 -11.10
CA HIS A 462 -1.01 -27.88 -11.72
C HIS A 462 -2.45 -27.64 -11.22
N SER A 463 -2.63 -27.39 -9.92
CA SER A 463 -3.94 -27.15 -9.31
C SER A 463 -4.64 -25.90 -9.85
N ALA A 464 -3.91 -24.82 -10.13
CA ALA A 464 -4.49 -23.61 -10.71
C ALA A 464 -4.89 -23.80 -12.17
N LEU A 465 -4.15 -24.64 -12.91
CA LEU A 465 -4.48 -24.99 -14.29
C LEU A 465 -5.74 -25.86 -14.38
N VAL A 466 -5.94 -26.78 -13.43
CA VAL A 466 -7.10 -27.69 -13.39
C VAL A 466 -8.38 -27.00 -12.90
N ALA A 467 -8.26 -25.95 -12.07
CA ALA A 467 -9.41 -25.19 -11.57
C ALA A 467 -10.10 -24.29 -12.62
N GLN A 468 -9.59 -24.24 -13.85
CA GLN A 468 -10.11 -23.39 -14.93
C GLN A 468 -11.30 -24.07 -15.66
N PRO A 469 -12.42 -23.37 -15.88
CA PRO A 469 -13.63 -23.94 -16.46
C PRO A 469 -13.58 -24.23 -17.97
N THR A 470 -12.55 -23.80 -18.71
CA THR A 470 -12.40 -24.05 -20.16
C THR A 470 -10.92 -24.15 -20.58
N PRO A 471 -10.47 -25.26 -21.21
CA PRO A 471 -9.08 -25.45 -21.65
C PRO A 471 -8.62 -24.58 -22.84
N GLN A 472 -9.51 -23.76 -23.43
CA GLN A 472 -9.32 -23.13 -24.75
C GLN A 472 -8.82 -21.67 -24.71
N LEU A 473 -8.14 -21.24 -23.65
CA LEU A 473 -7.51 -19.93 -23.61
C LEU A 473 -6.17 -19.96 -24.37
N ALA A 474 -6.10 -19.28 -25.51
CA ALA A 474 -4.89 -19.16 -26.35
C ALA A 474 -3.74 -18.37 -25.68
N ARG A 475 -4.01 -17.66 -24.57
CA ARG A 475 -3.02 -16.94 -23.76
C ARG A 475 -3.32 -17.11 -22.28
N TRP A 476 -2.26 -17.13 -21.49
CA TRP A 476 -2.31 -17.36 -20.05
C TRP A 476 -3.02 -16.19 -19.37
N PRO A 477 -4.09 -16.40 -18.60
CA PRO A 477 -4.56 -15.35 -17.71
C PRO A 477 -3.48 -15.08 -16.66
N ARG A 478 -3.05 -13.81 -16.53
CA ARG A 478 -1.99 -13.42 -15.59
C ARG A 478 -2.29 -13.82 -14.14
N SER A 479 -3.56 -14.00 -13.81
CA SER A 479 -4.03 -14.49 -12.51
C SER A 479 -3.58 -15.92 -12.15
N LEU A 480 -3.02 -16.69 -13.10
CA LEU A 480 -2.45 -18.01 -12.86
C LEU A 480 -0.99 -17.95 -12.36
N PHE A 481 -0.34 -16.80 -12.52
CA PHE A 481 1.04 -16.62 -12.14
C PHE A 481 1.14 -16.35 -10.63
N ILE A 482 1.89 -17.22 -9.94
CA ILE A 482 2.25 -16.96 -8.55
C ILE A 482 3.65 -16.34 -8.53
N GLN A 483 3.78 -15.22 -7.82
CA GLN A 483 5.07 -14.60 -7.59
C GLN A 483 5.93 -15.54 -6.73
N MET A 484 7.04 -16.03 -7.29
CA MET A 484 7.92 -16.95 -6.59
C MET A 484 8.91 -16.17 -5.73
N LEU A 485 9.14 -16.64 -4.51
CA LEU A 485 10.26 -16.16 -3.70
C LEU A 485 11.55 -16.80 -4.17
N ARG A 486 12.56 -15.95 -4.31
CA ARG A 486 13.88 -16.30 -4.83
C ARG A 486 14.83 -16.53 -3.67
N ILE A 487 15.69 -17.53 -3.82
CA ILE A 487 16.77 -17.83 -2.87
C ILE A 487 18.04 -18.15 -3.65
N HIS A 488 19.19 -17.71 -3.15
CA HIS A 488 20.47 -17.97 -3.81
C HIS A 488 21.06 -19.31 -3.37
N LEU A 489 21.90 -19.93 -4.21
CA LEU A 489 22.62 -21.16 -3.88
C LEU A 489 23.46 -21.06 -2.59
N THR A 490 23.97 -19.87 -2.30
CA THR A 490 24.81 -19.57 -1.14
C THR A 490 24.02 -19.24 0.13
N ASP A 491 22.70 -19.09 0.03
CA ASP A 491 21.85 -18.83 1.20
C ASP A 491 21.76 -20.08 2.11
N PRO A 492 21.56 -19.89 3.43
CA PRO A 492 21.44 -21.01 4.37
C PRO A 492 20.09 -21.73 4.25
N LEU A 493 20.08 -23.05 4.52
CA LEU A 493 18.86 -23.88 4.55
C LEU A 493 17.85 -23.41 5.59
N GLY A 494 18.27 -22.72 6.65
CA GLY A 494 17.36 -22.07 7.60
C GLY A 494 16.48 -21.00 6.94
N LYS A 495 17.08 -20.15 6.09
CA LYS A 495 16.35 -19.15 5.29
C LYS A 495 15.38 -19.84 4.32
N LEU A 496 15.81 -20.93 3.68
CA LEU A 496 14.93 -21.76 2.84
C LEU A 496 13.75 -22.33 3.65
N SER A 497 14.01 -22.89 4.84
CA SER A 497 12.97 -23.43 5.72
C SER A 497 11.92 -22.37 6.06
N HIS A 498 12.35 -21.14 6.35
CA HIS A 498 11.43 -20.03 6.62
C HIS A 498 10.59 -19.63 5.40
N ILE A 499 11.19 -19.63 4.20
CA ILE A 499 10.42 -19.44 2.95
C ILE A 499 9.38 -20.55 2.80
N LEU A 500 9.77 -21.81 3.00
CA LEU A 500 8.90 -22.97 2.81
C LEU A 500 7.78 -23.12 3.85
N GLU A 501 7.85 -22.41 4.97
CA GLU A 501 6.76 -22.32 5.94
C GLU A 501 5.64 -21.36 5.51
N MET A 502 5.98 -20.37 4.67
CA MET A 502 5.05 -19.37 4.15
C MET A 502 4.57 -19.72 2.73
N ASP A 503 5.45 -20.33 1.95
CA ASP A 503 5.24 -20.65 0.55
C ASP A 503 5.48 -22.12 0.29
N HIS A 504 4.75 -22.70 -0.66
CA HIS A 504 4.87 -24.13 -0.96
C HIS A 504 6.21 -24.49 -1.63
N PHE A 505 6.92 -23.49 -2.16
CA PHE A 505 8.13 -23.66 -2.93
C PHE A 505 9.02 -22.41 -2.91
N ALA A 506 10.31 -22.60 -3.20
CA ALA A 506 11.28 -21.54 -3.41
C ALA A 506 11.99 -21.73 -4.76
N LEU A 507 12.22 -20.63 -5.48
CA LEU A 507 12.99 -20.63 -6.73
C LEU A 507 14.46 -20.39 -6.42
N VAL A 508 15.31 -21.36 -6.76
CA VAL A 508 16.75 -21.24 -6.55
C VAL A 508 17.38 -20.59 -7.76
N VAL A 509 17.99 -19.43 -7.55
CA VAL A 509 18.61 -18.62 -8.62
C VAL A 509 20.11 -18.48 -8.42
N HIS A 510 20.84 -18.37 -9.54
CA HIS A 510 22.27 -18.11 -9.53
C HIS A 510 22.64 -17.05 -10.59
N GLU A 511 23.56 -16.15 -10.25
CA GLU A 511 24.10 -15.17 -11.19
C GLU A 511 25.23 -15.80 -12.00
N GLN A 512 25.10 -15.79 -13.32
CA GLN A 512 26.17 -16.15 -14.25
C GLN A 512 26.66 -14.90 -14.99
N ILE A 513 27.98 -14.74 -15.11
CA ILE A 513 28.57 -13.69 -15.95
C ILE A 513 28.64 -14.20 -17.39
N GLN A 514 27.99 -13.51 -18.33
CA GLN A 514 27.98 -13.83 -19.75
C GLN A 514 28.65 -12.71 -20.54
N TYR A 515 29.66 -13.05 -21.35
CA TYR A 515 30.30 -12.10 -22.26
C TYR A 515 29.59 -12.07 -23.60
N ARG A 516 29.31 -10.86 -24.11
CA ARG A 516 28.80 -10.65 -25.47
C ARG A 516 29.95 -10.44 -26.45
N CYS A 517 29.66 -10.57 -27.75
CA CYS A 517 30.63 -10.49 -28.85
C CYS A 517 31.49 -9.21 -28.86
N HIS A 518 31.06 -8.15 -28.17
CA HIS A 518 31.76 -6.87 -28.07
C HIS A 518 32.60 -6.70 -26.78
N GLY A 519 32.80 -7.75 -25.99
CA GLY A 519 33.61 -7.69 -24.76
C GLY A 519 32.87 -7.14 -23.53
N GLU A 520 31.63 -6.68 -23.71
CA GLU A 520 30.75 -6.33 -22.60
C GLU A 520 30.29 -7.59 -21.86
N SER A 521 30.48 -7.59 -20.53
CA SER A 521 29.92 -8.62 -19.66
C SER A 521 28.54 -8.19 -19.16
N SER A 522 27.59 -9.10 -19.24
CA SER A 522 26.27 -8.96 -18.64
C SER A 522 26.08 -10.05 -17.60
N LYS A 523 25.61 -9.69 -16.41
CA LYS A 523 25.15 -10.68 -15.44
C LYS A 523 23.79 -11.21 -15.88
N ARG A 524 23.64 -12.53 -15.95
CA ARG A 524 22.41 -13.22 -16.27
C ARG A 524 22.01 -14.10 -15.09
N GLU A 525 20.79 -13.92 -14.61
CA GLU A 525 20.21 -14.79 -13.59
C GLU A 525 19.70 -16.07 -14.26
N MET A 526 20.05 -17.23 -13.71
CA MET A 526 19.56 -18.52 -14.17
C MET A 526 18.82 -19.25 -13.05
N VAL A 527 17.75 -19.96 -13.42
CA VAL A 527 17.07 -20.88 -12.51
C VAL A 527 17.88 -22.15 -12.37
N PHE A 528 18.32 -22.43 -11.14
CA PHE A 528 19.09 -23.63 -10.81
C PHE A 528 18.18 -24.79 -10.38
N GLY A 529 17.03 -24.49 -9.79
CA GLY A 529 16.08 -25.49 -9.32
C GLY A 529 14.84 -24.88 -8.67
N VAL A 530 13.83 -25.72 -8.44
CA VAL A 530 12.70 -25.42 -7.58
C VAL A 530 12.79 -26.33 -6.37
N VAL A 531 12.62 -25.77 -5.18
CA VAL A 531 12.74 -26.50 -3.91
C VAL A 531 11.43 -26.44 -3.17
N THR A 532 11.00 -27.57 -2.61
CA THR A 532 9.81 -27.73 -1.79
C THR A 532 10.17 -28.20 -0.38
N ALA A 533 9.20 -28.18 0.54
CA ALA A 533 9.38 -28.75 1.88
C ALA A 533 9.74 -30.25 1.84
N ILE A 534 9.29 -30.98 0.81
CA ILE A 534 9.60 -32.40 0.62
C ILE A 534 11.08 -32.59 0.29
N ASP A 535 11.66 -31.72 -0.54
CA ASP A 535 13.08 -31.79 -0.90
C ASP A 535 13.98 -31.57 0.32
N LEU A 536 13.67 -30.55 1.13
CA LEU A 536 14.37 -30.28 2.38
C LEU A 536 14.24 -31.46 3.35
N LEU A 537 13.04 -32.03 3.50
CA LEU A 537 12.81 -33.20 4.36
C LEU A 537 13.59 -34.42 3.89
N ASN A 538 13.59 -34.70 2.58
CA ASN A 538 14.32 -35.81 1.98
C ASN A 538 15.83 -35.67 2.21
N PHE A 539 16.37 -34.46 2.05
CA PHE A 539 17.77 -34.16 2.33
C PHE A 539 18.15 -34.46 3.79
N VAL A 540 17.35 -33.97 4.74
CA VAL A 540 17.57 -34.19 6.17
C VAL A 540 17.49 -35.69 6.50
N ALA A 541 16.44 -36.37 6.03
CA ALA A 541 16.21 -37.79 6.29
C ALA A 541 17.28 -38.70 5.66
N ALA A 542 17.84 -38.32 4.50
CA ALA A 542 18.92 -39.07 3.86
C ALA A 542 20.25 -38.93 4.63
N ARG A 543 20.60 -37.71 5.05
CA ARG A 543 21.83 -37.46 5.82
C ARG A 543 21.76 -38.06 7.24
N GLU A 544 20.61 -38.03 7.90
CA GLU A 544 20.43 -38.69 9.20
C GLU A 544 20.55 -40.21 9.11
N ARG A 545 20.03 -40.82 8.03
CA ARG A 545 20.25 -42.26 7.74
C ARG A 545 21.73 -42.57 7.54
N ASN A 546 22.46 -41.75 6.79
CA ASN A 546 23.89 -41.92 6.55
C ASN A 546 24.75 -41.70 7.80
N GLN A 547 24.31 -40.87 8.74
CA GLN A 547 24.98 -40.72 10.04
C GLN A 547 24.75 -41.93 10.95
N ARG A 548 23.58 -42.58 10.89
CA ARG A 548 23.28 -43.80 11.65
C ARG A 548 23.97 -45.06 11.10
N THR A 549 24.35 -45.08 9.83
CA THR A 549 24.99 -46.24 9.17
C THR A 549 26.51 -46.21 9.14
N LYS A 550 27.16 -45.15 9.65
CA LYS A 550 28.62 -45.18 9.90
C LYS A 550 28.93 -46.04 11.13
N PRO A 551 29.67 -47.16 11.02
CA PRO A 551 30.04 -47.96 12.18
C PRO A 551 31.07 -47.23 13.06
N GLU A 552 31.00 -47.43 14.37
CA GLU A 552 32.02 -47.08 15.39
C GLU A 552 33.34 -47.86 15.20
N SER A 553 33.92 -47.90 13.99
CA SER A 553 35.14 -48.68 13.70
C SER A 553 36.42 -47.85 13.61
N ALA A 554 36.41 -46.59 14.07
CA ALA A 554 37.59 -45.70 14.04
C ALA A 554 38.08 -45.21 15.41
N LEU A 555 37.76 -45.92 16.51
CA LEU A 555 38.17 -45.54 17.87
C LEU A 555 38.84 -46.65 18.70
N LYS A 556 39.24 -47.76 18.06
CA LYS A 556 40.06 -48.81 18.71
C LYS A 556 41.20 -49.22 17.79
N LEU A 557 42.26 -48.41 17.72
CA LEU A 557 43.63 -48.79 17.34
C LEU A 557 44.51 -47.53 17.48
N GLY A 558 44.98 -47.27 18.70
CA GLY A 558 45.83 -46.12 18.99
C GLY A 558 45.77 -45.70 20.46
N GLY A 559 45.94 -46.64 21.38
CA GLY A 559 45.82 -46.38 22.82
C GLY A 559 46.57 -47.43 23.63
N ALA A 560 47.88 -47.53 23.43
CA ALA A 560 48.79 -48.17 24.37
C ALA A 560 50.11 -47.40 24.37
N GLY A 561 50.40 -46.73 25.49
CA GLY A 561 51.72 -46.20 25.81
C GLY A 561 51.79 -44.68 25.91
N ALA A 562 51.55 -44.15 27.11
CA ALA A 562 52.47 -43.26 27.85
C ALA A 562 51.69 -42.47 28.91
N GLU A 563 51.66 -43.01 30.13
CA GLU A 563 51.59 -42.21 31.35
C GLU A 563 52.89 -41.42 31.51
N ALA A 564 52.81 -40.13 31.89
CA ALA A 564 53.56 -39.51 33.00
C ALA A 564 53.74 -37.98 32.80
N GLN A 565 53.29 -37.23 33.83
CA GLN A 565 53.85 -35.98 34.37
C GLN A 565 53.86 -34.77 33.42
N LEU A 566 53.21 -33.63 33.71
CA LEU A 566 53.14 -32.81 34.92
C LEU A 566 51.95 -31.84 34.81
#